data_AF-A0A1B8JAI7-F1
#
_entry.id   AF-A0A1B8JAI7-F1
#
_cell.length_a   1.000
_cell.length_b   1.000
_cell.length_c   1.000
_cell.angle_alpha   90.00
_cell.angle_beta   90.00
_cell.angle_gamma   90.00
#
_symmetry.space_group_name_H-M   'P 1'
#
loop_
_entity.id
_entity.type
_entity.pdbx_description
1 polymer ?
#
loop_
_entity_poly.entity_id
_entity_poly.type
_entity_poly.pdbx_seq_one_letter_code
_entity_poly.pdbx_strand_id
1 'polypeptide(L)'
;MKKYWNLYTGGLVANHIEKIGGGIDFCIIDTVHSAPGEALDFLMVLPYLSDNAVILLHDLTYHIASCKNHNICALLFLTLKGQKTIPAPYMLKSGFLTYKPGFQNIGSCALGKTDDCQMELYFRLLNIPWIYMPNQEDIDVFLQFVAKHYEPKFATMAKEIIDLQKRWFKEDEIARRYPIRIKHKMHSLLRRVKNLIS
;
A
#
# COMPACT_ATOMS: atom_id res chain seq x y z
N MET A 1 10.90 -10.78 -31.10
CA MET A 1 10.17 -10.24 -29.93
C MET A 1 11.01 -10.05 -28.65
N LYS A 2 12.19 -10.68 -28.47
CA LYS A 2 13.03 -10.52 -27.26
C LYS A 2 13.85 -9.21 -27.15
N LYS A 3 13.73 -8.27 -28.10
CA LYS A 3 14.63 -7.09 -28.18
C LYS A 3 14.16 -5.89 -27.33
N TYR A 4 12.90 -5.88 -26.89
CA TYR A 4 12.25 -4.70 -26.31
C TYR A 4 11.77 -4.88 -24.87
N TRP A 5 12.10 -6.00 -24.23
CA TRP A 5 11.71 -6.24 -22.83
C TRP A 5 12.81 -6.98 -22.08
N ASN A 6 12.95 -6.64 -20.80
CA ASN A 6 13.75 -7.35 -19.82
C ASN A 6 12.82 -7.77 -18.69
N LEU A 7 12.98 -8.99 -18.17
CA LEU A 7 12.23 -9.47 -17.02
C LEU A 7 13.13 -9.49 -15.80
N TYR A 8 12.73 -8.73 -14.79
CA TYR A 8 13.32 -8.71 -13.46
C TYR A 8 12.30 -9.27 -12.48
N THR A 9 12.69 -10.26 -11.68
CA THR A 9 11.77 -11.00 -10.79
C THR A 9 12.42 -11.29 -9.44
N GLY A 10 11.57 -11.46 -8.42
CA GLY A 10 11.98 -11.76 -7.04
C GLY A 10 12.36 -10.51 -6.26
N GLY A 11 11.98 -10.46 -4.97
CA GLY A 11 12.22 -9.30 -4.12
C GLY A 11 11.37 -8.07 -4.51
N LEU A 12 11.81 -6.91 -4.04
CA LEU A 12 11.16 -5.62 -4.24
C LEU A 12 11.64 -4.91 -5.52
N VAL A 13 10.92 -3.85 -5.92
CA VAL A 13 11.35 -2.93 -6.98
C VAL A 13 12.77 -2.41 -6.74
N ALA A 14 13.12 -2.09 -5.49
CA ALA A 14 14.45 -1.61 -5.11
C ALA A 14 15.59 -2.57 -5.50
N ASN A 15 15.34 -3.88 -5.60
CA ASN A 15 16.37 -4.85 -6.01
C ASN A 15 16.72 -4.78 -7.52
N HIS A 16 15.92 -4.07 -8.32
CA HIS A 16 16.03 -4.08 -9.78
C HIS A 16 16.01 -2.69 -10.43
N ILE A 17 15.41 -1.69 -9.79
CA ILE A 17 15.17 -0.37 -10.40
C ILE A 17 16.45 0.34 -10.88
N GLU A 18 17.58 0.11 -10.21
CA GLU A 18 18.89 0.61 -10.67
C GLU A 18 19.33 0.03 -12.02
N LYS A 19 18.96 -1.20 -12.32
CA LYS A 19 19.26 -1.86 -13.62
C LYS A 19 18.37 -1.32 -14.74
N ILE A 20 17.17 -0.87 -14.39
CA ILE A 20 16.23 -0.21 -15.32
C ILE A 20 16.74 1.20 -15.62
N GLY A 21 17.23 1.91 -14.61
CA GLY A 21 17.71 3.28 -14.73
C GLY A 21 16.58 4.31 -14.61
N GLY A 22 16.97 5.58 -14.57
CA GLY A 22 16.02 6.69 -14.50
C GLY A 22 15.44 7.05 -15.86
N GLY A 23 14.58 8.07 -15.88
CA GLY A 23 13.95 8.56 -17.10
C GLY A 23 12.70 7.77 -17.50
N ILE A 24 12.08 7.07 -16.55
CA ILE A 24 10.86 6.29 -16.78
C ILE A 24 9.70 7.27 -17.05
N ASP A 25 9.21 7.30 -18.27
CA ASP A 25 8.10 8.15 -18.72
C ASP A 25 6.72 7.51 -18.50
N PHE A 26 6.67 6.19 -18.34
CA PHE A 26 5.45 5.42 -18.12
C PHE A 26 5.70 4.25 -17.17
N CYS A 27 4.88 4.13 -16.14
CA CYS A 27 4.97 3.05 -15.16
C CYS A 27 3.58 2.47 -14.88
N ILE A 28 3.47 1.14 -14.95
CA ILE A 28 2.27 0.39 -14.53
C ILE A 28 2.57 -0.20 -13.16
N ILE A 29 1.69 0.05 -12.19
CA ILE A 29 1.74 -0.62 -10.88
C ILE A 29 0.50 -1.48 -10.78
N ASP A 30 0.73 -2.79 -10.74
CA ASP A 30 -0.27 -3.84 -10.59
C ASP A 30 0.36 -4.96 -9.77
N THR A 31 0.16 -4.95 -8.45
CA THR A 31 0.97 -5.75 -7.51
C THR A 31 0.12 -6.65 -6.61
N VAL A 32 0.05 -6.38 -5.31
CA VAL A 32 -0.57 -7.27 -4.30
C VAL A 32 -2.00 -6.87 -3.91
N HIS A 33 -2.44 -5.72 -4.43
CA HIS A 33 -3.70 -5.03 -4.20
C HIS A 33 -3.99 -4.75 -2.73
N SER A 34 -2.95 -4.67 -1.89
CA SER A 34 -3.06 -4.78 -0.44
C SER A 34 -1.98 -3.96 0.24
N ALA A 35 -2.34 -3.20 1.27
CA ALA A 35 -1.35 -2.46 2.04
C ALA A 35 -0.34 -3.43 2.71
N PRO A 36 0.97 -3.17 2.62
CA PRO A 36 1.59 -1.94 2.12
C PRO A 36 2.04 -1.94 0.65
N GLY A 37 1.92 -3.04 -0.08
CA GLY A 37 2.68 -3.29 -1.31
C GLY A 37 2.65 -2.18 -2.35
N GLU A 38 1.46 -1.77 -2.81
CA GLU A 38 1.32 -0.68 -3.80
C GLU A 38 2.01 0.62 -3.40
N ALA A 39 1.94 0.97 -2.11
CA ALA A 39 2.59 2.19 -1.61
C ALA A 39 4.12 2.02 -1.59
N LEU A 40 4.63 0.86 -1.18
CA LEU A 40 6.06 0.57 -1.22
C LEU A 40 6.58 0.63 -2.67
N ASP A 41 5.89 -0.02 -3.60
CA ASP A 41 6.29 -0.07 -5.01
C ASP A 41 6.28 1.32 -5.64
N PHE A 42 5.25 2.12 -5.36
CA PHE A 42 5.19 3.51 -5.80
C PHE A 42 6.36 4.34 -5.26
N LEU A 43 6.65 4.24 -3.96
CA LEU A 43 7.79 4.93 -3.35
C LEU A 43 9.13 4.42 -3.88
N MET A 44 9.22 3.19 -4.37
CA MET A 44 10.47 2.68 -4.96
C MET A 44 10.67 3.12 -6.42
N VAL A 45 9.59 3.32 -7.19
CA VAL A 45 9.71 3.81 -8.58
C VAL A 45 9.86 5.32 -8.67
N LEU A 46 9.26 6.07 -7.74
CA LEU A 46 9.12 7.52 -7.82
C LEU A 46 10.43 8.29 -8.11
N PRO A 47 11.60 7.96 -7.51
CA PRO A 47 12.85 8.68 -7.77
C PRO A 47 13.41 8.49 -9.19
N TYR A 48 12.91 7.49 -9.93
CA TYR A 48 13.41 7.11 -11.26
C TYR A 48 12.48 7.59 -12.38
N LEU A 49 11.34 8.19 -12.03
CA LEU A 49 10.38 8.72 -12.98
C LEU A 49 10.88 10.03 -13.60
N SER A 50 10.57 10.22 -14.88
CA SER A 50 10.72 11.50 -15.56
C SER A 50 9.72 12.54 -15.04
N ASP A 51 10.02 13.82 -15.26
CA ASP A 51 9.02 14.88 -15.12
C ASP A 51 7.80 14.55 -16.00
N ASN A 52 6.59 14.66 -15.41
CA ASN A 52 5.33 14.30 -16.07
C ASN A 52 5.17 12.83 -16.46
N ALA A 53 5.96 11.92 -15.87
CA ALA A 53 5.75 10.49 -16.05
C ALA A 53 4.30 10.09 -15.75
N VAL A 54 3.79 9.13 -16.51
CA VAL A 54 2.45 8.61 -16.34
C VAL A 54 2.49 7.37 -15.47
N ILE A 55 1.81 7.42 -14.33
CA ILE A 55 1.51 6.24 -13.53
C ILE A 55 0.16 5.68 -13.96
N LEU A 56 0.11 4.41 -14.33
CA LEU A 56 -1.13 3.65 -14.53
C LEU A 56 -1.31 2.67 -13.36
N LEU A 57 -2.48 2.74 -12.74
CA LEU A 57 -2.87 1.86 -11.64
C LEU A 57 -4.02 0.95 -12.09
N HIS A 58 -3.86 -0.33 -11.82
CA HIS A 58 -4.93 -1.31 -11.93
C HIS A 58 -5.66 -1.46 -10.57
N ASP A 59 -6.79 -2.15 -10.57
CA ASP A 59 -7.51 -2.56 -9.36
C ASP A 59 -7.97 -1.43 -8.41
N LEU A 60 -8.27 -0.25 -8.97
CA LEU A 60 -8.78 0.91 -8.22
C LEU A 60 -10.05 0.63 -7.42
N THR A 61 -10.85 -0.35 -7.82
CA THR A 61 -12.11 -0.69 -7.17
C THR A 61 -12.10 -2.08 -6.55
N TYR A 62 -10.92 -2.68 -6.36
CA TYR A 62 -10.77 -4.03 -5.83
C TYR A 62 -11.38 -4.19 -4.43
N HIS A 63 -11.31 -3.15 -3.60
CA HIS A 63 -11.98 -3.11 -2.29
C HIS A 63 -13.51 -3.20 -2.37
N ILE A 64 -14.12 -2.76 -3.47
CA ILE A 64 -15.56 -2.82 -3.71
C ILE A 64 -15.92 -4.16 -4.34
N ALA A 65 -15.10 -4.61 -5.28
CA ALA A 65 -15.40 -5.77 -6.11
C ALA A 65 -15.07 -7.11 -5.45
N SER A 66 -14.04 -7.17 -4.60
CA SER A 66 -13.47 -8.42 -4.10
C SER A 66 -13.23 -8.40 -2.58
N CYS A 67 -12.35 -7.52 -2.08
CA CYS A 67 -11.87 -7.58 -0.71
C CYS A 67 -11.93 -6.23 0.02
N LYS A 68 -12.88 -6.03 0.93
CA LYS A 68 -13.18 -4.72 1.59
C LYS A 68 -11.98 -3.92 2.13
N ASN A 69 -10.93 -4.59 2.59
CA ASN A 69 -9.76 -3.94 3.19
C ASN A 69 -8.64 -3.62 2.18
N HIS A 70 -8.82 -3.99 0.92
CA HIS A 70 -7.82 -3.91 -0.15
C HIS A 70 -7.99 -2.61 -0.96
N ASN A 71 -7.90 -1.47 -0.26
CA ASN A 71 -8.22 -0.14 -0.80
C ASN A 71 -6.97 0.67 -1.17
N ILE A 72 -5.76 0.12 -1.02
CA ILE A 72 -4.52 0.86 -1.21
C ILE A 72 -4.36 1.39 -2.64
N CYS A 73 -4.77 0.64 -3.66
CA CYS A 73 -4.74 1.11 -5.06
C CYS A 73 -5.57 2.37 -5.25
N ALA A 74 -6.77 2.40 -4.66
CA ALA A 74 -7.68 3.54 -4.69
C ALA A 74 -7.07 4.74 -3.95
N LEU A 75 -6.56 4.52 -2.73
CA LEU A 75 -5.95 5.57 -1.92
C LEU A 75 -4.73 6.17 -2.61
N LEU A 76 -3.82 5.32 -3.12
CA LEU A 76 -2.67 5.76 -3.89
C LEU A 76 -3.12 6.63 -5.08
N PHE A 77 -4.03 6.14 -5.92
CA PHE A 77 -4.53 6.89 -7.07
C PHE A 77 -5.09 8.26 -6.68
N LEU A 78 -5.90 8.32 -5.63
CA LEU A 78 -6.51 9.56 -5.15
C LEU A 78 -5.45 10.56 -4.65
N THR A 79 -4.36 10.07 -4.05
CA THR A 79 -3.26 10.91 -3.57
C THR A 79 -2.31 11.42 -4.65
N LEU A 80 -2.24 10.77 -5.83
CA LEU A 80 -1.34 11.19 -6.90
C LEU A 80 -1.61 12.65 -7.29
N LYS A 81 -0.57 13.49 -7.33
CA LYS A 81 -0.69 14.87 -7.82
C LYS A 81 -0.42 14.90 -9.31
N GLY A 82 -1.34 15.45 -10.09
CA GLY A 82 -1.21 15.52 -11.54
C GLY A 82 -2.52 15.43 -12.30
N GLN A 83 -2.42 15.29 -13.62
CA GLN A 83 -3.57 15.13 -14.49
C GLN A 83 -4.02 13.68 -14.49
N LYS A 84 -5.14 13.42 -13.80
CA LYS A 84 -5.76 12.09 -13.76
C LYS A 84 -6.65 11.87 -14.97
N THR A 85 -6.56 10.67 -15.54
CA THR A 85 -7.45 10.17 -16.58
C THR A 85 -8.05 8.86 -16.11
N ILE A 86 -9.37 8.79 -16.16
CA ILE A 86 -10.11 7.54 -16.00
C ILE A 86 -10.68 7.22 -17.39
N PRO A 87 -10.47 6.01 -17.93
CA PRO A 87 -11.01 5.63 -19.22
C PRO A 87 -12.55 5.78 -19.24
N ALA A 88 -13.09 5.98 -20.44
CA ALA A 88 -14.54 6.00 -20.62
C ALA A 88 -15.15 4.72 -20.03
N PRO A 89 -16.35 4.80 -19.43
CA PRO A 89 -16.99 3.67 -18.79
C PRO A 89 -16.95 2.42 -19.66
N TYR A 90 -16.19 1.42 -19.23
CA TYR A 90 -16.17 0.12 -19.88
C TYR A 90 -16.94 -0.88 -19.03
N MET A 91 -17.83 -1.60 -19.69
CA MET A 91 -18.57 -2.69 -19.06
C MET A 91 -17.70 -3.94 -19.10
N LEU A 92 -16.90 -4.17 -18.06
CA LEU A 92 -16.31 -5.49 -17.86
C LEU A 92 -17.41 -6.41 -17.32
N LYS A 93 -17.77 -7.44 -18.09
CA LYS A 93 -18.48 -8.61 -17.57
C LYS A 93 -17.44 -9.53 -16.93
N SER A 94 -17.01 -9.23 -15.71
CA SER A 94 -16.19 -10.17 -14.92
C SER A 94 -16.91 -10.52 -13.61
N GLY A 95 -17.54 -11.70 -13.58
CA GLY A 95 -18.19 -12.22 -12.38
C GLY A 95 -19.37 -11.39 -11.85
N PHE A 96 -19.52 -11.35 -10.52
CA PHE A 96 -20.65 -10.78 -9.78
C PHE A 96 -20.78 -9.25 -9.85
N LEU A 97 -19.83 -8.53 -10.45
CA LEU A 97 -19.90 -7.08 -10.58
C LEU A 97 -20.06 -6.66 -12.04
N THR A 98 -21.16 -5.96 -12.29
CA THR A 98 -21.31 -5.11 -13.46
C THR A 98 -20.70 -3.76 -13.11
N TYR A 99 -19.52 -3.44 -13.65
CA TYR A 99 -18.88 -2.15 -13.40
C TYR A 99 -19.75 -1.03 -13.97
N LYS A 100 -20.43 -0.29 -13.09
CA LYS A 100 -21.13 0.94 -13.45
C LYS A 100 -20.11 2.04 -13.77
N PRO A 101 -20.50 3.11 -14.49
CA PRO A 101 -19.59 4.21 -14.84
C PRO A 101 -18.72 4.74 -13.69
N GLY A 102 -19.25 4.79 -12.46
CA GLY A 102 -18.50 5.26 -11.29
C GLY A 102 -17.48 4.28 -10.69
N PHE A 103 -17.33 3.07 -11.23
CA PHE A 103 -16.44 2.02 -10.69
C PHE A 103 -15.39 1.59 -11.70
N GLN A 104 -14.80 2.51 -12.46
CA GLN A 104 -13.71 2.15 -13.35
C GLN A 104 -12.51 1.64 -12.54
N ASN A 105 -12.01 0.47 -12.93
CA ASN A 105 -11.00 -0.26 -12.17
C ASN A 105 -9.56 0.12 -12.55
N ILE A 106 -9.40 0.91 -13.60
CA ILE A 106 -8.11 1.37 -14.11
C ILE A 106 -8.13 2.89 -14.16
N GLY A 107 -7.00 3.51 -13.82
CA GLY A 107 -6.81 4.94 -13.98
C GLY A 107 -5.34 5.27 -14.17
N SER A 108 -5.07 6.39 -14.83
CA SER A 108 -3.72 6.92 -14.99
C SER A 108 -3.60 8.34 -14.45
N CYS A 109 -2.39 8.74 -14.10
CA CYS A 109 -2.06 10.09 -13.67
C CYS A 109 -0.73 10.50 -14.30
N ALA A 110 -0.75 11.51 -15.16
CA ALA A 110 0.46 12.22 -15.56
C ALA A 110 0.90 13.08 -14.38
N LEU A 111 2.02 12.73 -13.75
CA LEU A 111 2.44 13.31 -12.47
C LEU A 111 2.78 14.79 -12.62
N GLY A 112 2.27 15.61 -11.70
CA GLY A 112 2.73 16.99 -11.55
C GLY A 112 4.01 17.07 -10.72
N LYS A 113 4.57 18.28 -10.62
CA LYS A 113 5.69 18.54 -9.72
C LYS A 113 5.32 18.18 -8.27
N THR A 114 6.10 17.28 -7.69
CA THR A 114 5.99 16.87 -6.28
C THR A 114 6.71 17.90 -5.43
N ASP A 115 6.00 18.49 -4.49
CA ASP A 115 6.55 19.34 -3.44
C ASP A 115 6.66 18.52 -2.14
N ASP A 116 7.20 19.15 -1.09
CA ASP A 116 7.42 18.48 0.18
C ASP A 116 6.13 17.97 0.84
N CYS A 117 5.06 18.78 0.78
CA CYS A 117 3.74 18.41 1.29
C CYS A 117 3.19 17.17 0.57
N GLN A 118 3.37 17.11 -0.75
CA GLN A 118 2.95 15.96 -1.54
C GLN A 118 3.79 14.72 -1.24
N MET A 119 5.10 14.89 -1.03
CA MET A 119 5.98 13.79 -0.63
C MET A 119 5.58 13.23 0.74
N GLU A 120 5.29 14.10 1.72
CA GLU A 120 4.72 13.68 3.00
C GLU A 120 3.43 12.89 2.82
N LEU A 121 2.52 13.34 1.94
CA LEU A 121 1.27 12.63 1.69
C LEU A 121 1.52 11.22 1.13
N TYR A 122 2.51 11.04 0.26
CA TYR A 122 2.89 9.74 -0.26
C TYR A 122 3.43 8.81 0.84
N PHE A 123 4.30 9.29 1.71
CA PHE A 123 4.77 8.48 2.86
C PHE A 123 3.64 8.18 3.85
N ARG A 124 2.68 9.09 4.04
CA ARG A 124 1.50 8.87 4.88
C ARG A 124 0.56 7.79 4.36
N LEU A 125 0.65 7.37 3.10
CA LEU A 125 -0.07 6.17 2.64
C LEU A 125 0.31 4.92 3.44
N LEU A 126 1.54 4.86 3.96
CA LEU A 126 2.00 3.74 4.80
C LEU A 126 1.34 3.72 6.19
N ASN A 127 0.66 4.80 6.60
CA ASN A 127 -0.03 4.88 7.91
C ASN A 127 -1.31 4.05 7.98
N ILE A 128 -1.86 3.61 6.84
CA ILE A 128 -3.05 2.77 6.87
C ILE A 128 -2.71 1.38 7.43
N PRO A 129 -3.63 0.66 8.10
CA PRO A 129 -3.34 -0.67 8.61
C PRO A 129 -2.88 -1.62 7.50
N TRP A 130 -1.77 -2.32 7.73
CA TRP A 130 -1.25 -3.26 6.74
C TRP A 130 -2.01 -4.58 6.78
N ILE A 131 -2.24 -5.17 5.60
CA ILE A 131 -2.89 -6.48 5.46
C ILE A 131 -1.89 -7.61 5.70
N TYR A 132 -0.64 -7.38 5.34
CA TYR A 132 0.47 -8.31 5.58
C TYR A 132 1.71 -7.56 6.05
N MET A 133 2.58 -8.27 6.75
CA MET A 133 3.89 -7.77 7.15
C MET A 133 4.93 -8.34 6.19
N PRO A 134 5.63 -7.51 5.39
CA PRO A 134 6.79 -7.97 4.63
C PRO A 134 7.82 -8.63 5.54
N ASN A 135 8.65 -9.52 4.98
CA ASN A 135 9.73 -10.12 5.76
C ASN A 135 10.79 -9.06 6.12
N GLN A 136 11.66 -9.39 7.08
CA GLN A 136 12.66 -8.43 7.57
C GLN A 136 13.66 -8.01 6.48
N GLU A 137 14.03 -8.91 5.57
CA GLU A 137 14.96 -8.62 4.47
C GLU A 137 14.37 -7.56 3.51
N ASP A 138 13.12 -7.72 3.09
CA ASP A 138 12.41 -6.76 2.24
C ASP A 138 12.24 -5.40 2.95
N ILE A 139 11.96 -5.42 4.25
CA ILE A 139 11.89 -4.18 5.05
C ILE A 139 13.24 -3.45 5.07
N ASP A 140 14.34 -4.19 5.27
CA ASP A 140 15.68 -3.60 5.31
C ASP A 140 16.07 -3.03 3.94
N VAL A 141 15.76 -3.76 2.85
CA VAL A 141 15.93 -3.28 1.46
C VAL A 141 15.15 -1.98 1.23
N PHE A 142 13.88 -1.94 1.63
CA PHE A 142 13.06 -0.74 1.48
C PHE A 142 13.61 0.44 2.28
N LEU A 143 14.00 0.24 3.54
CA LEU A 143 14.55 1.31 4.37
C LEU A 143 15.89 1.85 3.83
N GLN A 144 16.76 0.97 3.32
CA GLN A 144 17.99 1.37 2.65
C GLN A 144 17.71 2.17 1.38
N PHE A 145 16.72 1.73 0.59
CA PHE A 145 16.28 2.46 -0.59
C PHE A 145 15.78 3.86 -0.22
N VAL A 146 14.92 3.97 0.81
CA VAL A 146 14.41 5.26 1.27
C VAL A 146 15.54 6.19 1.71
N ALA A 147 16.48 5.69 2.51
CA ALA A 147 17.62 6.47 2.98
C ALA A 147 18.54 6.95 1.85
N LYS A 148 18.62 6.21 0.75
CA LYS A 148 19.41 6.56 -0.43
C LYS A 148 18.75 7.63 -1.30
N HIS A 149 17.43 7.59 -1.45
CA HIS A 149 16.72 8.38 -2.47
C HIS A 149 15.90 9.55 -1.91
N TYR A 150 15.63 9.58 -0.62
CA TYR A 150 14.76 10.57 0.00
C TYR A 150 15.48 11.34 1.12
N GLU A 151 14.94 12.52 1.46
CA GLU A 151 15.44 13.29 2.58
C GLU A 151 15.39 12.49 3.90
N PRO A 152 16.34 12.72 4.84
CA PRO A 152 16.43 11.96 6.09
C PRO A 152 15.13 11.88 6.90
N LYS A 153 14.29 12.93 6.86
CA LYS A 153 12.99 12.96 7.54
C LYS A 153 12.04 11.84 7.07
N PHE A 154 12.09 11.48 5.78
CA PHE A 154 11.25 10.43 5.22
C PHE A 154 11.75 9.03 5.60
N ALA A 155 13.07 8.85 5.72
CA ALA A 155 13.64 7.61 6.25
C ALA A 155 13.23 7.41 7.72
N THR A 156 13.28 8.46 8.53
CA THR A 156 12.77 8.43 9.92
C THR A 156 11.29 8.09 9.95
N MET A 157 10.47 8.79 9.16
CA MET A 157 9.03 8.55 9.07
C MET A 157 8.71 7.10 8.67
N ALA A 158 9.35 6.58 7.62
CA ALA A 158 9.14 5.19 7.18
C ALA A 158 9.47 4.18 8.28
N LYS A 159 10.59 4.37 8.99
CA LYS A 159 11.00 3.51 10.10
C LYS A 159 9.98 3.53 11.24
N GLU A 160 9.53 4.71 11.66
CA GLU A 160 8.53 4.86 12.72
C GLU A 160 7.20 4.17 12.38
N ILE A 161 6.75 4.32 11.13
CA ILE A 161 5.55 3.66 10.63
C ILE A 161 5.70 2.14 10.65
N ILE A 162 6.82 1.62 10.12
CA ILE A 162 7.12 0.18 10.13
C ILE A 162 7.16 -0.37 11.57
N ASP A 163 7.81 0.34 12.50
CA ASP A 163 7.89 -0.05 13.90
C ASP A 163 6.51 -0.07 14.57
N LEU A 164 5.60 0.85 14.22
CA LEU A 164 4.20 0.83 14.65
C LEU A 164 3.45 -0.37 14.07
N GLN A 165 3.54 -0.61 12.76
CA GLN A 165 2.87 -1.73 12.10
C GLN A 165 3.34 -3.08 12.65
N LYS A 166 4.63 -3.26 12.89
CA LYS A 166 5.17 -4.46 13.55
C LYS A 166 4.57 -4.70 14.93
N ARG A 167 4.33 -3.64 15.71
CA ARG A 167 3.67 -3.75 17.02
C ARG A 167 2.22 -4.21 16.87
N TRP A 168 1.45 -3.59 15.99
CA TRP A 168 0.06 -3.97 15.72
C TRP A 168 -0.06 -5.43 15.27
N PHE A 169 0.82 -5.90 14.38
CA PHE A 169 0.82 -7.30 13.95
C PHE A 169 1.09 -8.27 15.12
N LYS A 170 2.03 -7.94 16.02
CA LYS A 170 2.29 -8.75 17.21
C LYS A 170 1.10 -8.76 18.16
N GLU A 171 0.46 -7.61 18.38
CA GLU A 171 -0.74 -7.50 19.22
C GLU A 171 -1.90 -8.31 18.66
N ASP A 172 -2.13 -8.25 17.35
CA ASP A 172 -3.14 -9.04 16.64
C ASP A 172 -2.85 -10.54 16.71
N GLU A 173 -1.59 -10.96 16.56
CA GLU A 173 -1.18 -12.36 16.70
C GLU A 173 -1.48 -12.87 18.12
N ILE A 174 -1.13 -12.08 19.15
CA ILE A 174 -1.44 -12.39 20.55
C ILE A 174 -2.95 -12.48 20.75
N ALA A 175 -3.73 -11.54 20.23
CA ALA A 175 -5.18 -11.51 20.35
C ALA A 175 -5.84 -12.73 19.68
N ARG A 176 -5.35 -13.16 18.50
CA ARG A 176 -5.82 -14.37 17.80
C ARG A 176 -5.42 -15.65 18.53
N ARG A 177 -4.25 -15.68 19.16
CA ARG A 177 -3.73 -16.84 19.93
C ARG A 177 -4.38 -17.00 21.29
N TYR A 178 -4.81 -15.89 21.90
CA TYR A 178 -5.52 -15.85 23.16
C TYR A 178 -6.89 -15.17 23.00
N PRO A 179 -7.81 -15.74 22.20
CA PRO A 179 -9.12 -15.16 21.99
C PRO A 179 -9.93 -15.28 23.29
N ILE A 180 -9.82 -14.26 24.12
CA ILE A 180 -10.73 -13.89 25.20
C ILE A 180 -11.43 -15.09 25.89
N ARG A 181 -10.65 -15.93 26.57
CA ARG A 181 -11.13 -16.62 27.79
C ARG A 181 -11.24 -15.66 28.98
N ILE A 182 -10.82 -14.40 28.81
CA ILE A 182 -10.67 -13.39 29.86
C ILE A 182 -11.90 -12.48 30.02
N LYS A 183 -12.64 -12.09 28.95
CA LYS A 183 -13.92 -11.35 29.14
C LYS A 183 -14.95 -12.18 29.88
N HIS A 184 -15.08 -13.47 29.58
CA HIS A 184 -16.02 -14.34 30.28
C HIS A 184 -15.64 -14.59 31.74
N LYS A 185 -14.34 -14.77 32.04
CA LYS A 185 -13.87 -14.92 33.43
C LYS A 185 -14.04 -13.64 34.24
N MET A 186 -13.67 -12.46 33.71
CA MET A 186 -13.86 -11.17 34.41
C MET A 186 -15.33 -10.84 34.63
N HIS A 187 -16.22 -11.06 33.65
CA HIS A 187 -17.66 -10.85 33.84
C HIS A 187 -18.26 -11.81 34.88
N SER A 188 -17.77 -13.05 34.96
CA SER A 188 -18.22 -14.02 35.96
C SER A 188 -17.72 -13.69 37.38
N LEU A 189 -16.48 -13.20 37.50
CA LEU A 189 -15.89 -12.77 38.78
C LEU A 189 -16.59 -11.52 39.32
N LEU A 190 -16.85 -10.53 38.46
CA LEU A 190 -17.58 -9.31 38.85
C LEU A 190 -19.03 -9.61 39.24
N ARG A 191 -19.68 -10.61 38.64
CA ARG A 191 -21.01 -11.10 39.06
C ARG A 191 -20.97 -11.82 40.41
N ARG A 192 -19.96 -12.67 40.65
CA ARG A 192 -19.79 -13.36 41.94
C ARG A 192 -19.50 -12.40 43.08
N VAL A 193 -18.69 -11.38 42.86
CA VAL A 193 -18.39 -10.36 43.88
C VAL A 193 -19.62 -9.50 44.18
N LYS A 194 -20.43 -9.13 43.17
CA LYS A 194 -21.71 -8.42 43.41
C LYS A 194 -22.71 -9.23 44.24
N ASN A 195 -22.78 -10.54 44.05
CA ASN A 195 -23.71 -11.41 44.80
C ASN A 195 -23.21 -11.74 46.23
N LEU A 196 -21.95 -11.43 46.56
CA LEU A 196 -21.38 -11.63 47.90
C LEU A 196 -21.49 -10.38 48.79
N ILE A 197 -21.89 -9.24 48.22
CA ILE A 197 -21.97 -7.93 48.89
C ILE A 197 -23.44 -7.44 48.94
N SER A 198 -24.40 -8.27 48.53
CA SER A 198 -25.85 -8.09 48.70
C SER A 198 -26.39 -9.09 49.72
#